data_AF-A0AAP2UI15-F1
#
_entry.id   AF-A0AAP2UI15-F1
#
_cell.length_a   1.000
_cell.length_b   1.000
_cell.length_c   1.000
_cell.angle_alpha   90.00
_cell.angle_beta   90.00
_cell.angle_gamma   90.00
#
_symmetry.space_group_name_H-M   'P 1'
#
loop_
_entity.id
_entity.type
_entity.pdbx_description
1 polymer ?
#
loop_
_entity_poly.entity_id
_entity_poly.type
_entity_poly.pdbx_seq_one_letter_code
_entity_poly.pdbx_strand_id
1 'polypeptide(L)'
;GKNVIKLPKVGMVKAVIHKLPKDDWKLKSVTVSQDSVGNYFASVLFEYEQEDIPSVSKSSTNAIGLDYKSDGLYMDSNGNKAGV
;
A
#
# COMPACT_ATOMS: atom_id res chain seq x y z
N GLY A 1 5.83 -20.72 4.12
CA GLY A 1 6.62 -21.35 3.04
C GLY A 1 6.67 -20.43 1.85
N LYS A 2 7.63 -20.59 0.94
CA LYS A 2 7.64 -19.82 -0.32
C LYS A 2 6.29 -20.06 -1.04
N ASN A 3 5.60 -18.98 -1.43
CA ASN A 3 4.36 -19.01 -2.24
C ASN A 3 3.13 -19.65 -1.58
N VAL A 4 2.91 -19.46 -0.28
CA VAL A 4 1.72 -19.95 0.43
C VAL A 4 1.17 -18.88 1.36
N ILE A 5 -0.16 -18.71 1.36
CA ILE A 5 -0.89 -17.90 2.35
C ILE A 5 -1.71 -18.83 3.25
N LYS A 6 -1.81 -18.50 4.55
CA LYS A 6 -2.69 -19.21 5.50
C LYS A 6 -3.98 -18.40 5.66
N LEU A 7 -5.07 -18.94 5.15
CA LEU A 7 -6.40 -18.37 5.29
C LEU A 7 -7.14 -19.00 6.48
N PRO A 8 -7.97 -18.23 7.21
CA PRO A 8 -8.61 -18.72 8.44
C PRO A 8 -9.46 -19.98 8.27
N LYS A 9 -10.16 -20.12 7.13
CA LYS A 9 -11.10 -21.24 6.89
C LYS A 9 -10.53 -22.36 6.02
N VAL A 10 -9.81 -22.00 4.96
CA VAL A 10 -9.30 -22.95 3.95
C VAL A 10 -7.86 -23.40 4.21
N GLY A 11 -7.22 -22.89 5.26
CA GLY A 11 -5.87 -23.29 5.65
C GLY A 11 -4.82 -22.75 4.68
N MET A 12 -3.81 -23.57 4.38
CA MET A 12 -2.68 -23.17 3.53
C MET A 12 -3.05 -23.26 2.04
N VAL A 13 -2.98 -22.14 1.34
CA VAL A 13 -3.28 -22.03 -0.10
C VAL A 13 -2.04 -21.57 -0.85
N LYS A 14 -1.69 -22.24 -1.94
CA LYS A 14 -0.59 -21.81 -2.82
C LYS A 14 -1.00 -20.53 -3.53
N ALA A 15 -0.11 -19.54 -3.54
CA ALA A 15 -0.36 -18.24 -4.14
C ALA A 15 0.91 -17.67 -4.78
N VAL A 16 0.74 -16.89 -5.85
CA VAL A 16 1.83 -16.07 -6.39
C VAL A 16 1.96 -14.82 -5.53
N ILE A 17 3.01 -14.77 -4.71
CA ILE A 17 3.23 -13.68 -3.75
C ILE A 17 4.26 -12.71 -4.34
N HIS A 18 3.81 -11.52 -4.72
CA HIS A 18 4.67 -10.47 -5.29
C HIS A 18 5.46 -9.69 -4.23
N LYS A 19 4.95 -9.63 -3.00
CA LYS A 19 5.55 -8.89 -1.88
C LYS A 19 5.26 -9.61 -0.57
N LEU A 20 6.28 -9.73 0.27
CA LEU A 20 6.14 -10.24 1.63
C LEU A 20 6.05 -9.08 2.62
N PRO A 21 5.18 -9.17 3.64
CA PRO A 21 5.21 -8.24 4.75
C PRO A 21 6.51 -8.42 5.55
N LYS A 22 6.87 -7.43 6.37
CA LYS A 22 7.90 -7.63 7.39
C LYS A 22 7.34 -8.49 8.54
N ASP A 23 8.23 -9.05 9.35
CA ASP A 23 7.86 -9.99 10.41
C ASP A 23 6.99 -9.37 11.52
N ASP A 24 7.10 -8.05 11.72
CA ASP A 24 6.37 -7.25 12.71
C ASP A 24 4.97 -6.82 12.22
N TRP A 25 4.66 -7.03 10.94
CA TRP A 25 3.38 -6.63 10.38
C TRP A 25 2.27 -7.61 10.77
N LYS A 26 1.13 -7.07 11.21
CA LYS A 26 -0.02 -7.85 11.66
C LYS A 26 -1.09 -7.89 10.59
N LEU A 27 -1.53 -9.11 10.25
CA LEU A 27 -2.62 -9.31 9.29
C LEU A 27 -3.94 -8.75 9.83
N LYS A 28 -4.62 -7.91 9.03
CA LYS A 28 -5.92 -7.32 9.38
C LYS A 28 -7.09 -7.96 8.69
N SER A 29 -6.99 -8.14 7.39
CA SER A 29 -8.05 -8.77 6.61
C SER A 29 -7.48 -9.40 5.35
N VAL A 30 -8.25 -10.35 4.82
CA VAL A 30 -8.02 -10.91 3.49
C VAL A 30 -9.32 -10.88 2.73
N THR A 31 -9.33 -10.20 1.58
CA THR A 31 -10.46 -10.23 0.65
C THR A 31 -10.12 -11.19 -0.47
N VAL A 32 -10.94 -12.24 -0.62
CA VAL A 32 -10.85 -13.19 -1.73
C VAL A 32 -11.87 -12.77 -2.78
N SER A 33 -11.42 -12.68 -4.03
CA SER A 33 -12.28 -12.42 -5.18
C SER A 33 -12.05 -13.47 -6.26
N GLN A 34 -13.04 -13.65 -7.11
CA GLN A 34 -12.97 -14.53 -8.28
C GLN A 34 -13.34 -13.69 -9.50
N ASP A 35 -12.56 -13.81 -10.58
CA ASP A 35 -12.93 -13.19 -11.86
C ASP A 35 -13.99 -14.02 -12.61
N SER A 36 -14.46 -13.51 -13.75
CA SER A 36 -15.48 -14.19 -14.56
C SER A 36 -15.00 -15.49 -15.21
N VAL A 37 -13.69 -15.74 -15.27
CA VAL A 37 -13.08 -16.96 -15.85
C VAL A 37 -12.75 -17.99 -14.77
N GLY A 38 -12.95 -17.64 -13.50
CA GLY A 38 -12.81 -18.52 -12.36
C GLY A 38 -11.46 -18.40 -11.64
N ASN A 39 -10.59 -17.46 -12.02
CA ASN A 39 -9.32 -17.24 -11.32
C ASN A 39 -9.58 -16.58 -9.96
N TYR A 40 -8.92 -17.08 -8.93
CA TYR A 40 -9.01 -16.54 -7.58
C TYR A 40 -7.85 -15.58 -7.28
N PHE A 41 -8.18 -14.46 -6.65
CA PHE A 41 -7.23 -13.46 -6.17
C PHE A 41 -7.46 -13.21 -4.69
N ALA A 42 -6.37 -12.89 -3.96
CA ALA A 42 -6.44 -12.53 -2.55
C ALA A 42 -5.73 -11.19 -2.32
N SER A 43 -6.48 -10.20 -1.83
CA SER A 43 -5.93 -8.94 -1.33
C SER A 43 -5.72 -9.06 0.17
N VAL A 44 -4.47 -8.88 0.61
CA VAL A 44 -4.06 -9.07 2.00
C VAL A 44 -3.71 -7.72 2.59
N LEU A 45 -4.43 -7.31 3.64
CA LEU A 45 -4.22 -6.04 4.33
C LEU A 45 -3.45 -6.28 5.63
N PHE A 46 -2.34 -5.57 5.82
CA PHE A 46 -1.55 -5.58 7.05
C PHE A 46 -1.63 -4.22 7.76
N GLU A 47 -1.63 -4.25 9.10
CA GLU A 47 -1.26 -3.11 9.93
C GLU A 47 0.18 -3.28 10.40
N TYR A 48 0.89 -2.17 10.56
CA TYR A 48 2.22 -2.16 11.15
C TYR A 48 2.39 -0.88 11.97
N GLU A 49 3.22 -0.94 12.99
CA GLU A 49 3.62 0.26 13.71
C GLU A 49 4.71 0.96 12.91
N GLN A 50 4.51 2.26 12.65
CA GLN A 50 5.54 3.09 12.06
C GLN A 50 6.35 3.71 13.19
N GLU A 51 7.60 3.26 13.36
CA GLU A 51 8.52 3.88 14.32
C GLU A 51 8.77 5.35 13.97
N ASP A 52 8.85 6.17 15.03
CA ASP A 52 9.36 7.54 15.08
C ASP A 52 9.17 8.36 13.79
N ILE A 53 7.96 8.89 13.61
CA ILE A 53 7.78 10.03 12.70
C ILE A 53 8.49 11.21 13.37
N PRO A 54 9.63 11.70 12.84
CA PRO A 54 10.34 12.81 13.46
C PRO A 54 9.38 13.99 13.58
N SER A 55 9.34 14.60 14.77
CA SER A 55 8.59 15.83 14.97
C SER A 55 9.29 16.95 14.18
N VAL A 56 8.81 17.20 12.97
CA VAL A 56 9.33 18.28 12.12
C VAL A 56 8.57 19.56 12.46
N SER A 57 9.31 20.63 12.77
CA SER A 57 8.70 21.95 12.93
C SER A 57 8.06 22.38 11.60
N LYS A 58 6.79 22.76 11.61
CA LYS A 58 6.11 23.23 10.41
C LYS A 58 6.68 24.61 10.03
N SER A 59 7.41 24.68 8.92
CA SER A 59 7.94 25.91 8.33
C SER A 59 7.56 25.98 6.85
N SER A 60 7.41 27.18 6.31
CA SER A 60 7.21 27.35 4.87
C SER A 60 8.41 26.85 4.04
N THR A 61 9.59 26.73 4.66
CA THR A 61 10.81 26.23 4.01
C THR A 61 10.91 24.71 3.94
N ASN A 62 10.10 23.97 4.72
CA ASN A 62 10.11 22.50 4.74
C ASN A 62 8.72 21.88 4.49
N ALA A 63 7.77 22.70 4.04
CA ALA A 63 6.45 22.28 3.63
C ALA A 63 6.27 22.52 2.13
N ILE A 64 5.51 21.63 1.48
CA ILE A 64 5.10 21.79 0.09
C ILE A 64 3.60 21.54 -0.01
N GLY A 65 2.90 22.43 -0.70
CA GLY A 65 1.49 22.24 -1.04
C GLY A 65 1.39 21.45 -2.33
N LEU A 66 0.53 20.43 -2.36
CA LEU A 66 0.19 19.71 -3.58
C LEU A 66 -1.31 19.91 -3.83
N ASP A 67 -1.65 20.45 -4.99
CA ASP A 67 -3.03 20.60 -5.43
C ASP A 67 -3.28 19.81 -6.71
N TYR A 68 -4.54 19.44 -6.93
CA TYR A 68 -4.97 18.72 -8.11
C TYR A 68 -4.72 19.54 -9.38
N LYS A 69 -4.23 18.87 -10.42
CA LYS A 69 -4.09 19.46 -11.75
C LYS A 69 -4.50 18.49 -12.84
N SER A 70 -5.48 18.87 -13.66
CA SER A 70 -6.04 18.01 -14.71
C SER A 70 -5.06 17.67 -15.82
N ASP A 71 -4.13 18.59 -16.17
CA ASP A 71 -3.11 18.40 -17.21
C ASP A 71 -1.77 17.86 -16.69
N GLY A 72 -1.69 17.36 -15.44
CA GLY A 72 -0.39 16.99 -14.86
C GLY A 72 -0.37 16.19 -13.57
N LEU A 73 -1.46 15.47 -13.24
CA LEU A 73 -1.70 14.76 -11.96
C LEU A 73 -1.79 15.69 -10.75
N TYR A 74 -0.75 16.48 -10.49
CA TYR A 74 -0.69 17.51 -9.44
C TYR A 74 0.10 18.75 -9.91
N MET A 75 -0.06 19.85 -9.16
CA MET A 75 0.85 21.00 -9.17
C MET A 75 1.35 21.24 -7.76
N ASP A 76 2.65 21.49 -7.60
CA ASP A 76 3.19 21.90 -6.31
C ASP A 76 3.13 23.43 -6.11
N SER A 77 3.32 23.90 -4.88
CA SER A 77 3.32 25.33 -4.54
C SER A 77 4.48 26.14 -5.16
N ASN A 78 5.46 25.47 -5.78
CA ASN A 78 6.55 26.09 -6.53
C ASN A 78 6.25 26.16 -8.04
N GLY A 79 5.13 25.58 -8.47
CA GLY A 79 4.66 25.58 -9.85
C GLY A 79 5.07 24.38 -10.69
N ASN A 80 5.72 23.37 -10.10
CA ASN A 80 6.12 22.15 -10.81
C ASN A 80 4.93 21.19 -10.97
N LYS A 81 4.92 20.40 -12.05
CA LYS A 81 3.91 19.34 -12.28
C LYS A 81 4.55 17.97 -12.08
N ALA A 82 3.74 16.91 -12.03
CA ALA A 82 4.28 15.57 -12.06
C ALA A 82 5.03 15.29 -13.38
N GLY A 83 6.26 14.75 -13.28
CA GLY A 83 7.00 14.24 -14.43
C GLY A 83 7.67 15.30 -15.33
N VAL A 84 7.79 16.55 -14.86
CA VAL A 84 8.50 17.64 -15.55
C VAL A 84 9.62 18.22 -14.69
#